data_AF-A0A350CT41-F1
#
_entry.id   AF-A0A350CT41-F1
#
_cell.length_a   1.000
_cell.length_b   1.000
_cell.length_c   1.000
_cell.angle_alpha   90.00
_cell.angle_beta   90.00
_cell.angle_gamma   90.00
#
_symmetry.space_group_name_H-M   'P 1'
#
loop_
_entity.id
_entity.type
_entity.pdbx_description
1 polymer ?
#
loop_
_entity_poly.entity_id
_entity_poly.type
_entity_poly.pdbx_seq_one_letter_code
_entity_poly.pdbx_strand_id
1 'polypeptide(L)' 'MICAIAVMMLIIPLSVWAGSGSWRHGLQAFVAYLKIMGCITGAGLVLAGIFWLASLGAS' A
#
# COMPACT_ATOMS: atom_id res chain seq x y z
N MET A 1 -0.92 8.36 15.17
CA MET A 1 -0.26 7.47 14.18
C MET A 1 -1.00 7.38 12.86
N ILE A 2 -2.31 7.11 12.84
CA ILE A 2 -3.11 6.98 11.60
C ILE A 2 -2.99 8.20 10.66
N CYS A 3 -3.02 9.42 11.19
CA CYS A 3 -2.88 10.64 10.39
C CYS A 3 -1.52 10.73 9.66
N ALA A 4 -0.42 10.30 10.29
CA ALA A 4 0.90 10.32 9.66
C ALA A 4 1.00 9.34 8.49
N ILE A 5 0.38 8.16 8.64
CA ILE A 5 0.33 7.14 7.60
C ILE A 5 -0.50 7.64 6.41
N ALA A 6 -1.65 8.28 6.68
CA ALA A 6 -2.48 8.87 5.63
C ALA A 6 -1.74 9.97 4.84
N VAL A 7 -0.97 10.82 5.53
CA VAL A 7 -0.15 11.86 4.88
C VAL A 7 0.92 11.23 3.98
N MET A 8 1.61 10.18 4.45
CA MET A 8 2.63 9.49 3.66
C MET A 8 2.05 8.82 2.41
N MET A 9 0.84 8.25 2.51
CA MET A 9 0.14 7.66 1.36
C MET A 9 -0.27 8.69 0.30
N LEU A 10 -0.47 9.95 0.69
CA LEU A 10 -0.89 11.02 -0.20
C LEU A 10 0.29 11.72 -0.90
N ILE A 11 1.54 11.52 -0.46
CA ILE A 11 2.72 12.18 -1.06
C ILE A 11 2.87 11.83 -2.56
N ILE A 12 2.71 10.55 -2.91
CA ILE A 12 2.87 10.08 -4.30
C ILE A 12 1.77 10.63 -5.23
N PRO A 13 0.47 10.50 -4.92
CA PRO A 13 -0.56 11.07 -5.78
C PRO A 13 -0.55 12.60 -5.81
N LEU A 14 -0.21 13.27 -4.70
CA LEU A 14 -0.09 14.73 -4.67
C LEU A 14 1.10 15.23 -5.50
N SER A 15 2.23 14.52 -5.50
CA SER A 15 3.39 14.87 -6.35
C SER A 15 3.11 14.65 -7.83
N VAL A 16 2.38 13.59 -8.20
CA VAL A 16 1.91 13.37 -9.58
C VAL A 16 0.87 14.42 -9.99
N TRP A 17 -0.02 14.80 -9.09
CA TRP A 17 -0.98 15.87 -9.33
C TRP A 17 -0.29 17.22 -9.53
N ALA A 18 0.67 17.57 -8.66
CA ALA A 18 1.44 18.80 -8.75
C ALA A 18 2.28 18.90 -10.02
N GLY A 19 2.87 17.79 -10.49
CA GLY A 19 3.67 17.76 -11.72
C GLY A 19 2.84 17.79 -13.02
N SER A 20 1.63 17.23 -13.00
CA SER A 20 0.77 17.14 -14.21
C SER A 20 -0.30 18.23 -14.31
N GLY A 21 -0.60 18.93 -13.22
CA GLY A 21 -1.70 19.89 -13.12
C GLY A 21 -3.10 19.27 -13.25
N SER A 22 -3.20 17.95 -13.40
CA SER A 22 -4.45 17.26 -13.73
C SER A 22 -4.88 16.34 -12.58
N TRP A 23 -6.02 16.68 -11.95
CA TRP A 23 -6.59 15.92 -10.84
C TRP A 23 -6.87 14.45 -11.20
N ARG A 24 -7.24 14.18 -12.46
CA ARG A 24 -7.47 12.82 -12.96
C ARG A 24 -6.21 11.95 -12.94
N HIS A 25 -5.06 12.52 -13.29
CA HIS A 25 -3.78 11.81 -13.26
C HIS A 25 -3.33 11.51 -11.82
N GLY A 26 -3.54 12.45 -10.90
CA GLY A 26 -3.29 12.23 -9.47
C GLY A 26 -4.14 11.09 -8.88
N LEU A 27 -5.43 11.05 -9.22
CA LEU A 27 -6.33 9.96 -8.80
C LEU A 27 -5.93 8.60 -9.39
N GLN A 28 -5.56 8.55 -10.67
CA GLN A 28 -5.08 7.31 -11.28
C GLN A 28 -3.80 6.80 -10.60
N ALA A 29 -2.86 7.70 -10.30
CA ALA A 29 -1.65 7.36 -9.55
C ALA A 29 -1.97 6.88 -8.13
N PHE A 30 -2.96 7.48 -7.46
CA PHE A 30 -3.40 7.02 -6.13
C PHE A 30 -3.98 5.60 -6.18
N VAL A 31 -4.84 5.32 -7.16
CA VAL A 31 -5.43 3.98 -7.33
C VAL A 31 -4.35 2.95 -7.63
N ALA A 32 -3.37 3.28 -8.47
CA ALA A 32 -2.24 2.40 -8.75
C ALA A 32 -1.39 2.14 -7.49
N TYR A 33 -1.11 3.20 -6.73
CA TYR A 33 -0.38 3.11 -5.46
C TYR A 33 -1.10 2.22 -4.44
N LEU A 34 -2.42 2.40 -4.25
CA LEU A 34 -3.22 1.56 -3.35
C LEU A 34 -3.21 0.09 -3.76
N LYS A 35 -3.27 -0.21 -5.07
CA LYS A 35 -3.17 -1.59 -5.56
C LYS A 35 -1.82 -2.21 -5.22
N ILE A 36 -0.72 -1.48 -5.44
CA ILE A 36 0.63 -1.97 -5.13
C ILE A 36 0.79 -2.21 -3.62
N MET A 37 0.40 -1.24 -2.79
CA MET A 37 0.47 -1.38 -1.33
C MET A 37 -0.41 -2.51 -0.82
N GLY A 38 -1.60 -2.69 -1.42
CA GLY A 38 -2.49 -3.82 -1.14
C GLY A 38 -1.86 -5.16 -1.47
N CYS A 39 -1.20 -5.28 -2.64
CA CYS A 39 -0.48 -6.51 -3.01
C CYS A 39 0.68 -6.82 -2.07
N ILE A 40 1.49 -5.81 -1.69
CA ILE A 40 2.62 -6.00 -0.77
C ILE A 40 2.12 -6.44 0.61
N THR A 41 1.11 -5.75 1.15
CA THR A 41 0.54 -6.06 2.46
C THR A 41 -0.11 -7.45 2.46
N GLY A 42 -0.86 -7.78 1.40
CA GLY A 42 -1.46 -9.09 1.23
C GLY A 42 -0.42 -10.22 1.16
N ALA A 43 0.63 -10.05 0.36
CA ALA A 43 1.72 -11.03 0.27
C ALA A 43 2.44 -11.23 1.61
N GLY A 44 2.69 -10.15 2.35
CA GLY A 44 3.26 -10.21 3.69
C GLY A 44 2.39 -11.00 4.68
N LEU A 45 1.08 -10.76 4.68
CA LEU A 45 0.13 -11.49 5.53
C LEU A 45 0.04 -12.98 5.16
N VAL A 46 0.07 -13.31 3.87
CA VAL A 46 0.08 -14.71 3.41
C VAL A 46 1.33 -15.42 3.90
N LEU A 47 2.51 -14.83 3.72
CA LEU A 47 3.77 -15.40 4.21
C LEU A 47 3.75 -15.57 5.73
N ALA A 48 3.32 -14.55 6.47
CA ALA A 48 3.21 -14.62 7.92
C ALA A 48 2.24 -15.73 8.37
N GLY A 49 1.12 -15.91 7.66
CA GLY A 49 0.17 -17.00 7.90
C GLY A 49 0.78 -18.37 7.66
N ILE A 50 1.56 -18.54 6.59
CA ILE A 50 2.28 -19.79 6.29
C ILE A 50 3.30 -20.10 7.38
N PHE A 51 4.12 -19.12 7.80
CA PHE A 51 5.08 -19.30 8.89
C PHE A 51 4.39 -19.66 10.21
N TRP A 52 3.26 -19.02 10.51
CA TRP A 52 2.50 -19.32 11.72
C TRP A 52 1.99 -20.77 11.69
N LEU A 53 1.32 -21.17 10.60
CA LEU A 53 0.85 -22.56 10.42
C LEU A 53 2.00 -23.58 10.46
N ALA A 54 3.15 -23.27 9.86
CA ALA A 54 4.32 -24.15 9.89
C ALA A 54 4.85 -24.34 11.33
N SER A 55 4.82 -23.30 12.17
CA SER A 55 5.25 -23.42 13.55
C SER A 55 4.25 -24.15 14.46
N LEU A 56 2.96 -24.18 14.10
CA LEU A 56 1.95 -25.02 14.78
C LEU A 56 2.13 -26.51 14.51
N GLY A 57 2.68 -26.90 13.36
CA GLY A 57 2.95 -28.29 13.01
C GLY A 57 4.32 -28.81 13.50
N ALA A 58 5.13 -27.92 14.09
CA ALA A 58 6.46 -28.25 14.63
C ALA A 58 6.43 -28.59 16.14
N SER A 59 5.26 -28.57 16.78
CA SER A 59 5.01 -28.99 18.17
C SER A 59 4.41 -30.38 18.23
#